data_AF-A0A957RYA7-F1
#
_entry.id   AF-A0A957RYA7-F1
#
_cell.length_a   1.000
_cell.length_b   1.000
_cell.length_c   1.000
_cell.angle_alpha   90.00
_cell.angle_beta   90.00
_cell.angle_gamma   90.00
#
_symmetry.space_group_name_H-M   'P 1'
#
loop_
_entity.id
_entity.type
_entity.pdbx_description
1 polymer ?
#
loop_
_entity_poly.entity_id
_entity_poly.type
_entity_poly.pdbx_seq_one_letter_code
_entity_poly.pdbx_strand_id
1 'polypeptide(L)' 'MFAGPLGESIIARALDRDLISICLHNVRDFTTDRHHICDDTPYGGGG' A
#
# COMPACT_ATOMS: atom_id res chain seq x y z
N MET A 1 -6.85 6.84 -0.91
CA MET A 1 -5.77 7.19 0.04
C MET A 1 -4.54 7.70 -0.67
N PHE A 2 -3.96 6.93 -1.62
CA PHE A 2 -2.64 7.25 -2.20
C PHE A 2 -2.67 8.16 -3.44
N ALA A 3 -3.73 8.10 -4.27
CA ALA A 3 -3.78 8.83 -5.54
C ALA A 3 -3.74 10.37 -5.41
N GLY A 4 -4.31 10.95 -4.35
CA GLY A 4 -4.34 12.40 -4.16
C GLY A 4 -2.94 12.97 -3.87
N PRO A 5 -2.38 12.73 -2.67
CA PRO A 5 -1.09 13.31 -2.29
C PRO A 5 0.07 12.94 -3.22
N LEU A 6 0.04 11.76 -3.83
CA LEU A 6 1.09 11.30 -4.75
C LEU A 6 0.91 11.83 -6.18
N GLY A 7 -0.28 12.34 -6.53
CA GLY A 7 -0.61 12.90 -7.84
C GLY A 7 -0.56 14.42 -7.88
N GLU A 8 -0.05 15.09 -6.84
CA GLU A 8 -0.10 16.55 -6.72
C GLU A 8 1.28 17.21 -6.63
N SER A 9 1.34 18.48 -7.03
CA SER A 9 2.48 19.39 -6.84
C SER A 9 3.82 18.82 -7.35
N ILE A 10 4.84 18.78 -6.50
CA ILE A 10 6.21 18.37 -6.83
C ILE A 10 6.26 16.88 -7.20
N ILE A 11 5.44 16.03 -6.56
CA ILE A 11 5.43 14.59 -6.82
C ILE A 11 4.87 14.31 -8.22
N ALA A 12 3.77 14.97 -8.59
CA ALA A 12 3.19 14.88 -9.93
C ALA A 12 4.21 15.24 -11.02
N ARG A 13 4.90 16.37 -10.86
CA ARG A 13 5.92 16.83 -11.82
C ARG A 13 7.12 15.89 -11.92
N ALA A 14 7.47 15.19 -10.84
CA ALA A 14 8.55 14.23 -10.84
C ALA A 14 8.15 12.93 -11.56
N LEU A 15 6.88 12.49 -11.40
CA LEU A 15 6.30 11.39 -12.16
C LEU A 15 6.21 11.75 -13.66
N ASP A 16 5.70 12.92 -14.02
CA ASP A 16 5.57 13.40 -15.41
C ASP A 16 6.91 13.51 -16.15
N ARG A 17 8.00 13.69 -15.39
CA ARG A 17 9.37 13.79 -15.93
C ARG A 17 10.13 12.47 -15.83
N ASP A 18 9.47 11.38 -15.47
CA ASP A 18 10.04 10.05 -15.27
C ASP A 18 11.26 10.04 -14.31
N LEU A 19 11.28 10.96 -13.34
CA LEU A 19 12.36 11.07 -12.36
C LEU A 19 12.21 10.09 -11.20
N ILE A 20 10.97 9.66 -10.94
CA ILE A 20 10.60 8.70 -9.90
C ILE A 20 9.51 7.77 -10.44
N SER A 21 9.38 6.59 -9.83
CA SER A 21 8.25 5.69 -10.04
C SER A 21 7.69 5.25 -8.68
N ILE A 22 6.38 5.05 -8.62
CA ILE A 22 5.68 4.65 -7.41
C ILE A 22 4.90 3.36 -7.70
N CYS A 23 5.23 2.30 -6.98
CA CYS A 23 4.55 1.01 -7.06
C CYS A 23 3.71 0.80 -5.79
N LEU A 24 2.38 0.71 -5.94
CA LEU A 24 1.49 0.39 -4.84
C LEU A 24 1.29 -1.13 -4.77
N HIS A 25 1.59 -1.70 -3.61
CA HIS A 25 1.34 -3.10 -3.31
C HIS A 25 0.30 -3.19 -2.18
N ASN A 26 -0.83 -3.85 -2.45
CA ASN A 26 -1.79 -4.18 -1.42
C ASN A 26 -1.38 -5.52 -0.80
N VAL A 27 -1.05 -5.51 0.48
CA VAL A 27 -0.61 -6.71 1.22
C VAL A 27 -1.64 -7.85 1.17
N ARG A 28 -2.94 -7.53 1.03
CA ARG A 28 -4.00 -8.54 0.90
C ARG A 28 -3.93 -9.34 -0.40
N ASP A 29 -3.28 -8.81 -1.43
CA ASP A 29 -3.13 -9.52 -2.71
C ASP A 29 -2.16 -10.72 -2.59
N PHE A 30 -1.38 -10.78 -1.51
CA PHE A 30 -0.40 -11.84 -1.22
C PHE A 30 -0.91 -12.89 -0.24
N THR A 31 -2.16 -12.77 0.20
CA THR A 31 -2.81 -13.76 1.06
C THR A 31 -3.20 -15.00 0.25
N THR A 32 -3.23 -16.17 0.90
CA THR A 32 -3.55 -17.44 0.22
C THR A 32 -4.87 -18.05 0.70
N ASP A 33 -5.47 -17.47 1.74
CA ASP A 33 -6.72 -17.93 2.31
C ASP A 33 -7.92 -17.28 1.62
N ARG A 34 -9.11 -17.90 1.76
CA ARG A 34 -10.35 -17.42 1.13
C ARG A 34 -10.78 -16.03 1.60
N HIS A 35 -10.42 -15.66 2.82
CA HIS A 35 -10.89 -14.43 3.46
C HIS A 35 -9.90 -13.27 3.31
N HIS A 36 -8.77 -13.50 2.65
CA HIS A 36 -7.70 -12.51 2.45
C HIS A 36 -7.25 -11.84 3.76
N ILE A 37 -7.05 -12.66 4.79
CA ILE A 37 -6.70 -12.21 6.14
C ILE A 37 -5.23 -11.79 6.16
N CYS A 38 -4.95 -10.60 6.69
CA CYS A 38 -3.59 -10.03 6.76
C CYS A 38 -3.15 -9.71 8.20
N ASP A 39 -4.05 -9.85 9.15
CA ASP A 39 -3.85 -9.65 10.59
C ASP A 39 -4.06 -10.97 11.33
N ASP A 40 -3.46 -11.09 12.51
CA ASP A 40 -3.65 -12.26 13.38
C ASP A 40 -3.62 -11.83 14.84
N THR A 41 -4.17 -12.67 15.71
CA THR A 41 -4.14 -12.49 17.16
C THR A 41 -2.71 -12.63 17.70
N PRO A 42 -2.30 -11.78 18.66
CA PRO A 42 -0.97 -11.89 19.25
C PRO A 42 -0.84 -13.16 20.08
N TYR A 43 0.31 -13.82 19.99
CA TYR A 43 0.65 -14.93 20.87
C TYR A 43 0.66 -14.51 22.34
N GLY A 44 0.17 -15.38 23.22
CA GLY A 44 0.07 -15.12 24.68
C GLY A 44 -1.28 -14.56 25.12
N GLY A 45 -2.17 -14.21 24.19
CA GLY A 45 -3.48 -13.64 24.49
C GLY A 45 -3.40 -12.19 24.98
N GLY A 46 -4.57 -11.56 25.11
CA GLY A 46 -4.71 -10.15 25.45
C GLY A 46 -5.54 -9.42 24.40
N GLY A 47 -6.85 -9.36 24.66
CA GLY A 47 -7.76 -8.39 24.05
C GLY A 47 -8.05 -7.27 25.04
#